data_AF-A0A164JIU7-F1
#
_entry.id   AF-A0A164JIU7-F1
#
_cell.length_a   1.000
_cell.length_b   1.000
_cell.length_c   1.000
_cell.angle_alpha   90.00
_cell.angle_beta   90.00
_cell.angle_gamma   90.00
#
_symmetry.space_group_name_H-M   'P 1'
#
loop_
_entity.id
_entity.type
_entity.pdbx_description
1 polymer ?
#
loop_
_entity_poly.entity_id
_entity_poly.type
_entity_poly.pdbx_seq_one_letter_code
_entity_poly.pdbx_strand_id
1 'polypeptide(L)'
;TATITSTIALAWDLLTQPLPLDYVCTRLTQQDPLEHFFSIIRLRGGLNNNPTAIQVKYIMRKLLVIKSGGVTASLSSNCSLVPSQIFEN
;
A
#
# COMPACT_ATOMS: atom_id res chain seq x y z
N THR A 1 -23.18 3.24 -6.91
CA THR A 1 -23.15 2.46 -8.17
C THR A 1 -21.76 2.45 -8.79
N ALA A 2 -21.07 3.59 -8.91
CA ALA A 2 -19.71 3.68 -9.47
C ALA A 2 -18.69 2.68 -8.88
N THR A 3 -18.62 2.54 -7.55
CA THR A 3 -17.66 1.64 -6.88
C THR A 3 -17.89 0.17 -7.24
N ILE A 4 -19.15 -0.26 -7.32
CA ILE A 4 -19.51 -1.65 -7.67
C ILE A 4 -19.08 -1.93 -9.12
N THR A 5 -19.41 -1.02 -10.04
CA THR A 5 -19.02 -1.16 -11.45
C THR A 5 -17.51 -1.18 -11.63
N SER A 6 -16.77 -0.32 -10.93
CA SER A 6 -15.30 -0.31 -10.99
C SER A 6 -14.67 -1.56 -10.38
N THR A 7 -15.20 -2.06 -9.25
CA THR A 7 -14.68 -3.28 -8.62
C THR A 7 -14.93 -4.51 -9.49
N ILE A 8 -16.11 -4.58 -10.13
CA ILE A 8 -16.41 -5.65 -11.10
C ILE A 8 -15.44 -5.55 -12.29
N ALA A 9 -15.27 -4.37 -12.88
CA ALA A 9 -14.35 -4.18 -14.01
C ALA A 9 -12.90 -4.56 -13.67
N LEU A 10 -12.41 -4.15 -12.50
CA LEU A 10 -11.08 -4.51 -12.00
C LEU A 10 -10.95 -6.02 -11.77
N ALA A 11 -11.98 -6.66 -11.20
CA ALA A 11 -11.98 -8.11 -10.99
C ALA A 11 -11.97 -8.87 -12.32
N TRP A 12 -12.76 -8.43 -13.31
CA TRP A 12 -12.74 -9.03 -14.65
C TRP A 12 -11.35 -8.95 -15.27
N ASP A 13 -10.69 -7.80 -15.22
CA ASP A 13 -9.35 -7.63 -15.77
C ASP A 13 -8.34 -8.58 -15.09
N LEU A 14 -8.28 -8.59 -13.76
CA LEU A 14 -7.31 -9.41 -13.02
C LEU A 14 -7.55 -10.92 -13.12
N LEU A 15 -8.80 -11.35 -13.32
CA LEU A 15 -9.16 -12.78 -13.38
C LEU A 15 -9.17 -13.35 -14.80
N THR A 16 -9.11 -12.51 -15.85
CA THR A 16 -9.15 -12.97 -17.26
C THR A 16 -7.87 -12.73 -18.05
N GLN A 17 -6.84 -12.15 -17.41
CA GLN A 17 -5.51 -11.99 -18.00
C GLN A 17 -4.85 -13.33 -18.37
N PRO A 18 -3.85 -13.33 -19.28
CA PRO A 18 -3.14 -14.54 -19.72
C PRO A 18 -2.51 -15.36 -18.58
N LEU A 19 -2.13 -14.68 -17.49
CA LEU A 19 -1.75 -15.27 -16.21
C LEU A 19 -2.75 -14.79 -15.15
N PRO A 20 -3.90 -15.46 -15.00
CA PRO A 20 -4.98 -14.97 -14.14
C PRO A 20 -4.64 -15.15 -12.66
N LEU A 21 -5.16 -14.25 -11.81
CA LEU A 21 -5.17 -14.45 -10.36
C LEU A 21 -6.26 -15.46 -9.97
N ASP A 22 -6.04 -16.23 -8.89
CA ASP A 22 -7.04 -17.18 -8.38
C ASP A 22 -8.25 -16.48 -7.75
N TYR A 23 -8.03 -15.31 -7.14
CA TYR A 23 -9.06 -14.51 -6.50
C TYR A 23 -8.62 -13.05 -6.33
N VAL A 24 -9.59 -12.16 -6.11
CA VAL A 24 -9.34 -10.74 -5.78
C VAL A 24 -9.77 -10.47 -4.34
N CYS A 25 -8.82 -10.04 -3.51
CA CYS A 25 -9.10 -9.61 -2.14
C CYS A 25 -9.56 -8.14 -2.12
N THR A 26 -10.87 -7.90 -2.12
CA THR A 26 -11.45 -6.54 -2.12
C THR A 26 -11.08 -5.70 -0.89
N ARG A 27 -10.68 -6.33 0.21
CA ARG A 27 -10.13 -5.61 1.38
C ARG A 27 -8.88 -4.79 1.03
N LEU A 28 -8.08 -5.24 0.04
CA LEU A 28 -6.86 -4.55 -0.37
C LEU A 28 -7.11 -3.37 -1.32
N THR A 29 -8.34 -3.19 -1.81
CA THR A 29 -8.71 -2.03 -2.64
C THR A 29 -9.20 -0.85 -1.80
N GLN A 30 -9.33 -1.02 -0.49
CA GLN A 30 -9.76 0.02 0.45
C GLN A 30 -8.56 0.81 1.01
N GLN A 31 -8.81 2.03 1.48
CA GLN A 31 -7.79 2.94 2.00
C GLN A 31 -7.42 2.65 3.47
N ASP A 32 -8.10 1.73 4.15
CA ASP A 32 -7.88 1.38 5.56
C ASP A 32 -6.41 1.13 5.93
N PRO A 33 -5.59 0.42 5.13
CA PRO A 33 -4.18 0.24 5.46
C PRO A 33 -3.41 1.57 5.52
N LEU A 34 -3.77 2.55 4.67
CA LEU A 34 -3.17 3.87 4.67
C LEU A 34 -3.64 4.70 5.87
N GLU A 35 -4.91 4.60 6.24
CA GLU A 35 -5.45 5.26 7.43
C GLU A 35 -4.84 4.71 8.72
N HIS A 36 -4.63 3.40 8.78
CA HIS A 36 -3.91 2.75 9.87
C HIS A 36 -2.46 3.24 9.94
N PHE A 37 -1.80 3.42 8.78
CA PHE A 37 -0.46 4.00 8.72
C PHE A 37 -0.42 5.44 9.25
N PHE A 38 -1.39 6.29 8.90
CA PHE A 38 -1.49 7.63 9.47
C PHE A 38 -1.74 7.62 10.98
N SER A 39 -2.49 6.64 11.48
CA SER A 39 -2.70 6.46 12.92
C SER A 39 -1.39 6.11 13.64
N ILE A 40 -0.53 5.28 13.04
CA ILE A 40 0.82 5.01 13.55
C ILE A 40 1.67 6.28 13.57
N ILE A 41 1.59 7.13 12.54
CA ILE A 41 2.31 8.42 12.51
C ILE A 41 1.85 9.32 13.65
N ARG A 42 0.55 9.45 13.88
CA ARG A 42 -0.01 10.25 14.99
C ARG A 42 0.41 9.72 16.35
N LEU A 43 0.40 8.39 16.54
CA LEU A 43 0.85 7.74 17.78
C LEU A 43 2.32 8.05 18.11
N ARG A 44 3.19 8.15 17.10
CA ARG A 44 4.60 8.52 17.27
C ARG A 44 4.81 9.98 17.71
N GLY A 45 3.78 10.83 17.58
CA GLY A 45 3.76 12.20 18.09
C GLY A 45 3.49 12.32 19.60
N GLY A 46 3.16 11.22 20.29
CA GLY A 46 2.80 11.24 21.71
C GLY A 46 1.54 12.05 21.96
N LEU A 47 1.65 13.13 22.75
CA LEU A 47 0.54 14.07 22.99
C LEU A 47 0.27 15.01 21.81
N ASN A 48 1.11 15.00 20.76
CA ASN A 48 0.90 15.79 19.56
C ASN A 48 0.10 15.01 18.50
N ASN A 49 -1.23 15.09 18.58
CA ASN A 49 -2.15 14.43 17.64
C ASN A 49 -2.13 15.02 16.22
N ASN A 50 -1.60 16.23 16.04
CA ASN A 50 -1.55 16.91 14.75
C ASN A 50 -0.13 17.37 14.42
N PRO A 51 0.76 16.44 14.04
CA PRO A 51 2.14 16.77 13.73
C PRO A 51 2.23 17.72 12.53
N THR A 52 3.21 18.62 12.56
CA THR A 52 3.54 19.48 11.41
C THR A 52 4.13 18.66 10.27
N ALA A 53 4.12 19.20 9.05
CA ALA A 53 4.67 18.51 7.88
C ALA A 53 6.14 18.07 8.07
N ILE A 54 6.95 18.88 8.77
CA ILE A 54 8.34 18.54 9.10
C ILE A 54 8.40 17.35 10.05
N GLN A 55 7.56 17.33 11.09
CA GLN A 55 7.48 16.21 12.04
C GLN A 55 7.04 14.92 11.35
N VAL A 56 6.03 14.98 10.48
CA VAL A 56 5.60 13.84 9.65
C VAL A 56 6.76 13.32 8.81
N LYS A 57 7.52 14.19 8.12
CA LYS A 57 8.70 13.80 7.34
C LYS A 57 9.72 13.05 8.19
N TYR A 58 10.04 13.52 9.40
CA TYR A 58 10.99 12.83 10.29
C TYR A 58 10.45 11.50 10.81
N ILE A 59 9.17 11.43 11.18
CA ILE A 59 8.53 10.20 11.63
C ILE A 59 8.50 9.17 10.51
N MET A 60 8.11 9.56 9.29
CA MET A 60 8.13 8.68 8.12
C MET A 60 9.54 8.17 7.81
N ARG A 61 10.56 9.06 7.84
CA ARG A 61 11.96 8.64 7.68
C ARG A 61 12.36 7.60 8.73
N LYS A 62 11.99 7.80 10.00
CA LYS A 62 12.25 6.82 11.06
C LYS A 62 11.51 5.51 10.83
N LEU A 63 10.24 5.55 10.44
CA LEU A 63 9.45 4.34 10.17
C LEU A 63 10.00 3.55 8.97
N LEU A 64 10.49 4.22 7.94
CA LEU A 64 11.08 3.59 6.75
C LEU A 64 12.50 3.05 7.02
N VAL A 65 13.33 3.78 7.79
CA VAL A 65 14.75 3.43 8.02
C VAL A 65 14.96 2.50 9.22
N ILE A 66 14.21 2.67 10.32
CA ILE A 66 14.31 1.75 11.48
C ILE A 66 13.73 0.39 11.10
N LYS A 67 12.78 0.37 10.16
CA LYS A 67 12.29 -0.83 9.51
C LYS A 67 13.07 -1.12 8.23
N SER A 68 14.39 -0.92 8.21
CA SER A 68 15.32 -1.47 7.20
C SER A 68 15.73 -2.93 7.47
N GLY A 69 15.16 -3.56 8.52
CA GLY A 69 14.83 -5.00 8.47
C GLY A 69 13.58 -5.30 7.61
N GLY A 70 12.93 -4.23 7.12
CA GLY A 70 12.03 -4.14 5.96
C GLY A 70 10.54 -4.02 6.26
N VAL A 71 9.88 -2.91 5.90
CA VAL A 71 8.51 -3.01 5.34
C VAL A 71 8.71 -3.68 3.98
N THR A 72 8.90 -4.99 3.98
CA THR A 72 8.91 -5.77 2.76
C THR A 72 7.46 -5.86 2.29
N ALA A 73 7.24 -5.68 0.98
CA ALA A 73 5.99 -6.17 0.41
C ALA A 73 5.89 -7.66 0.81
N SER A 74 4.72 -8.08 1.29
CA SER A 74 4.52 -9.51 1.55
C SER A 74 4.74 -10.26 0.23
N LEU A 75 5.22 -11.50 0.31
CA LEU A 75 5.30 -12.38 -0.88
C LEU A 75 3.96 -12.51 -1.59
N SER A 76 2.86 -12.30 -0.87
CA SER A 76 1.47 -12.28 -1.34
C SER A 76 0.94 -10.89 -1.72
N SER A 77 1.77 -9.86 -1.72
CA SER A 77 1.36 -8.51 -2.10
C SER A 77 1.34 -8.38 -3.62
N ASN A 78 0.39 -7.62 -4.15
CA ASN A 78 0.31 -7.33 -5.59
C ASN A 78 1.40 -6.36 -6.09
N CYS A 79 2.40 -6.04 -5.24
CA CYS A 79 3.51 -5.15 -5.58
C CYS A 79 4.80 -5.96 -5.72
N SER A 80 5.42 -5.90 -6.90
CA SER A 80 6.75 -6.49 -7.11
C SER A 80 7.78 -5.81 -6.22
N LEU A 81 8.56 -6.61 -5.49
CA LEU A 81 9.73 -6.15 -4.73
C LEU A 81 10.88 -5.71 -5.64
N VAL A 82 10.86 -6.18 -6.89
CA VAL A 82 11.88 -5.90 -7.89
C VAL A 82 11.37 -4.76 -8.78
N PRO A 83 12.15 -3.67 -8.97
CA PRO A 83 11.83 -2.70 -10.00
C PRO A 83 11.68 -3.43 -11.33
N SER A 84 10.58 -3.21 -12.05
CA SER A 84 10.42 -3.77 -13.39
C SER A 84 11.62 -3.32 -14.22
N GLN A 85 12.53 -4.23 -14.54
CA GLN A 85 13.59 -3.96 -15.49
C GLN A 85 12.89 -3.71 -16.82
N ILE A 86 12.83 -2.44 -17.21
CA ILE A 86 12.45 -2.05 -18.55
C ILE A 86 13.56 -2.62 -19.43
N PHE A 87 13.31 -3.77 -20.06
CA PHE A 87 14.11 -4.22 -21.17
C PHE A 87 13.73 -3.33 -22.35
N GLU A 88 14.42 -2.19 -22.47
CA GLU A 88 14.50 -1.47 -23.75
C GLU A 88 15.28 -2.38 -24.71
N ASN A 89 14.58 -2.87 -25.74
CA ASN A 89 15.19 -3.40 -26.97
C ASN A 89 15.41 -2.24 -27.94
#